data_AF-A0A6N4XA25-F1
#
_entry.id   AF-A0A6N4XA25-F1
#
_cell.length_a   1.000
_cell.length_b   1.000
_cell.length_c   1.000
_cell.angle_alpha   90.00
_cell.angle_beta   90.00
_cell.angle_gamma   90.00
#
_symmetry.space_group_name_H-M   'P 1'
#
loop_
_entity.id
_entity.type
_entity.pdbx_description
1 polymer ?
#
loop_
_entity_poly.entity_id
_entity_poly.type
_entity_poly.pdbx_seq_one_letter_code
_entity_poly.pdbx_strand_id
1 'polypeptide(L)'
;MRNRNTAPQKRQVQDKHFQAQKSRVFKAFSERPKTMLMVSVETRICRANICRYVSQWQRENRIEIVRKGFCSLSKHRAGFYSTNSEFLFNLKSNTK
;
A
#
# COMPACT_ATOMS: atom_id res chain seq x y z
N MET A 1 -6.36 37.45 33.09
CA MET A 1 -6.20 37.11 31.65
C MET A 1 -4.96 36.22 31.51
N ARG A 2 -5.08 34.96 31.07
CA ARG A 2 -3.94 34.03 30.92
C ARG A 2 -3.68 33.74 29.45
N ASN A 3 -2.49 34.14 29.01
CA ASN A 3 -1.92 33.99 27.67
C ASN A 3 -1.69 32.50 27.32
N ARG A 4 -2.18 32.04 26.16
CA ARG A 4 -1.91 30.70 25.63
C ARG A 4 -0.85 30.78 24.53
N ASN A 5 0.41 30.77 24.93
CA ASN A 5 1.52 30.47 24.01
C ASN A 5 1.54 28.95 23.74
N THR A 6 0.83 28.49 22.71
CA THR A 6 0.93 27.10 22.24
C THR A 6 2.04 27.02 21.20
N ALA A 7 3.25 26.64 21.62
CA ALA A 7 4.35 26.40 20.70
C ALA A 7 4.03 25.22 19.76
N PRO A 8 4.30 25.31 18.43
CA PRO A 8 4.06 24.21 17.51
C PRO A 8 5.21 23.22 17.62
N GLN A 9 5.07 22.14 18.39
CA GLN A 9 6.16 21.18 18.58
C GLN A 9 5.87 19.79 17.96
N LYS A 10 6.73 19.41 17.00
CA LYS A 10 7.13 18.05 16.57
C LYS A 10 6.27 17.24 15.56
N ARG A 11 5.86 17.81 14.41
CA ARG A 11 5.28 17.00 13.28
C ARG A 11 6.32 16.32 12.38
N GLN A 12 7.49 16.93 12.19
CA GLN A 12 8.45 16.55 11.14
C GLN A 12 9.02 15.12 11.23
N VAL A 13 9.14 14.53 12.42
CA VAL A 13 9.72 13.17 12.58
C VAL A 13 8.71 12.08 12.22
N GLN A 14 7.43 12.28 12.58
CA GLN A 14 6.36 11.33 12.27
C GLN A 14 6.09 11.26 10.76
N ASP A 15 6.17 12.41 10.08
CA ASP A 15 5.99 12.50 8.62
C ASP A 15 7.06 11.69 7.87
N LYS A 16 8.32 11.76 8.29
CA LYS A 16 9.42 11.00 7.64
C LYS A 16 9.23 9.48 7.78
N HIS A 17 8.88 9.01 8.97
CA HIS A 17 8.65 7.58 9.21
C HIS A 17 7.45 7.06 8.40
N PHE A 18 6.39 7.86 8.30
CA PHE A 18 5.23 7.56 7.47
C PHE A 18 5.60 7.42 5.98
N GLN A 19 6.35 8.37 5.44
CA GLN A 19 6.78 8.32 4.04
C GLN A 19 7.71 7.12 3.77
N ALA A 20 8.61 6.80 4.70
CA ALA A 20 9.48 5.63 4.58
C ALA A 20 8.68 4.32 4.55
N GLN A 21 7.67 4.17 5.42
CA GLN A 21 6.77 3.01 5.39
C GLN A 21 5.99 2.94 4.08
N LYS A 22 5.41 4.06 3.63
CA LYS A 22 4.64 4.14 2.40
C LYS A 22 5.48 3.77 1.18
N SER A 23 6.73 4.25 1.10
CA SER A 23 7.68 3.90 0.05
C SER A 23 8.03 2.40 0.05
N ARG A 24 8.32 1.83 1.22
CA ARG A 24 8.61 0.38 1.36
C ARG A 24 7.44 -0.49 0.90
N VAL A 25 6.21 -0.13 1.29
CA VAL A 25 5.00 -0.84 0.85
C VAL A 25 4.81 -0.71 -0.66
N PHE A 26 5.05 0.48 -1.23
CA PHE A 26 4.92 0.71 -2.67
C PHE A 26 5.89 -0.16 -3.47
N LYS A 27 7.14 -0.25 -3.01
CA LYS A 27 8.18 -1.13 -3.60
C LYS A 27 7.80 -2.61 -3.47
N ALA A 28 7.28 -3.03 -2.32
CA ALA A 28 6.86 -4.42 -2.14
C ALA A 28 5.78 -4.84 -3.17
N PHE A 29 4.87 -3.93 -3.54
CA PHE A 29 3.88 -4.18 -4.60
C PHE A 29 4.44 -4.12 -6.03
N SER A 30 5.62 -3.53 -6.28
CA SER A 30 6.17 -3.42 -7.63
C SER A 30 6.93 -4.68 -8.07
N GLU A 31 7.44 -5.46 -7.11
CA GLU A 31 8.24 -6.66 -7.38
C GLU A 31 7.43 -7.79 -8.02
N ARG A 32 6.21 -8.00 -7.53
CA ARG A 32 5.25 -9.00 -8.04
C ARG A 32 3.87 -8.73 -7.46
N PRO A 33 2.79 -9.23 -8.10
CA PRO A 33 1.45 -9.11 -7.56
C PRO A 33 1.33 -9.81 -6.20
N LYS A 34 0.95 -9.07 -5.15
CA LYS A 34 0.83 -9.57 -3.76
C LYS A 34 -0.49 -9.16 -3.13
N THR A 35 -0.96 -9.90 -2.14
CA THR A 35 -2.08 -9.46 -1.31
C THR A 35 -1.61 -8.48 -0.23
N MET A 36 -2.52 -7.67 0.31
CA MET A 36 -2.18 -6.75 1.41
C MET A 36 -1.64 -7.48 2.65
N LEU A 37 -2.09 -8.72 2.89
CA LEU A 37 -1.59 -9.53 4.01
C LEU A 37 -0.15 -10.00 3.76
N MET A 38 0.16 -10.43 2.53
CA MET A 38 1.54 -10.80 2.17
C MET A 38 2.50 -9.63 2.38
N VAL A 39 2.13 -8.43 1.93
CA VAL A 39 2.94 -7.23 2.12
C VAL A 39 3.06 -6.85 3.60
N SER A 40 2.02 -7.08 4.40
CA SER A 40 2.07 -6.85 5.85
C SER A 40 3.12 -7.71 6.54
N VAL A 41 3.16 -9.00 6.22
CA VAL A 41 4.15 -9.95 6.76
C VAL A 41 5.56 -9.60 6.26
N GLU A 42 5.71 -9.32 4.97
CA GLU A 42 7.00 -9.00 4.33
C GLU A 42 7.63 -7.71 4.89
N THR A 43 6.84 -6.64 4.98
CA THR A 43 7.34 -5.32 5.39
C THR A 43 7.33 -5.11 6.91
N ARG A 44 6.66 -6.00 7.66
CA ARG A 44 6.32 -5.86 9.08
C ARG A 44 5.52 -4.60 9.41
N ILE A 45 4.75 -4.10 8.44
CA ILE A 45 3.86 -2.95 8.62
C ILE A 45 2.44 -3.48 8.83
N CYS A 46 1.72 -2.92 9.81
CA CYS A 46 0.36 -3.31 10.11
C CYS A 46 -0.54 -3.24 8.87
N ARG A 47 -1.34 -4.30 8.65
CA ARG A 47 -2.25 -4.42 7.51
C ARG A 47 -3.20 -3.23 7.39
N ALA A 48 -3.68 -2.66 8.50
CA ALA A 48 -4.54 -1.48 8.48
C ALA A 48 -3.89 -0.26 7.80
N ASN A 49 -2.59 -0.05 8.02
CA ASN A 49 -1.85 1.01 7.33
C ASN A 49 -1.72 0.73 5.84
N ILE A 50 -1.45 -0.53 5.47
CA ILE A 50 -1.37 -0.95 4.07
C ILE A 50 -2.71 -0.75 3.36
N CYS A 51 -3.83 -1.14 3.98
CA CYS A 51 -5.16 -0.89 3.42
C CYS A 51 -5.36 0.59 3.11
N ARG A 52 -5.01 1.48 4.05
CA ARG A 52 -5.08 2.94 3.85
C ARG A 52 -4.20 3.40 2.68
N TYR A 53 -2.97 2.91 2.56
CA TYR A 53 -2.06 3.29 1.48
C TYR A 53 -2.59 2.83 0.13
N VAL A 54 -3.09 1.60 0.05
CA VAL A 54 -3.70 1.07 -1.18
C VAL A 54 -4.91 1.89 -1.58
N SER A 55 -5.84 2.18 -0.67
CA SER A 55 -7.01 3.03 -0.98
C SER A 55 -6.60 4.43 -1.45
N GLN A 56 -5.53 5.00 -0.90
CA GLN A 56 -4.99 6.26 -1.41
C GLN A 56 -4.45 6.10 -2.83
N TRP A 57 -3.61 5.11 -3.10
CA TRP A 57 -3.00 4.91 -4.41
C TRP A 57 -4.00 4.49 -5.49
N GLN A 58 -5.09 3.79 -5.12
CA GLN A 58 -6.17 3.47 -6.05
C GLN A 58 -6.86 4.74 -6.53
N ARG A 59 -7.12 5.72 -5.64
CA ARG A 59 -7.65 7.04 -6.03
C ARG A 59 -6.68 7.82 -6.91
N GLU A 60 -5.38 7.60 -6.73
CA GLU A 60 -4.31 8.21 -7.54
C GLU A 60 -4.02 7.41 -8.84
N ASN A 61 -4.70 6.30 -9.11
CA ASN A 61 -4.40 5.37 -10.22
C ASN A 61 -2.94 4.86 -10.25
N ARG A 62 -2.35 4.64 -9.07
CA ARG A 62 -0.94 4.20 -8.91
C ARG A 62 -0.79 2.74 -8.51
N ILE A 63 -1.89 2.06 -8.21
CA ILE A 63 -1.93 0.63 -7.89
C ILE A 63 -3.24 0.06 -8.39
N GLU A 64 -3.17 -1.13 -8.98
CA GLU A 64 -4.36 -1.83 -9.48
C GLU A 64 -4.34 -3.29 -9.05
N ILE A 65 -5.53 -3.91 -9.07
CA ILE A 65 -5.67 -5.34 -8.85
C ILE A 65 -5.29 -6.04 -10.15
N VAL A 66 -4.22 -6.85 -10.07
CA VAL A 66 -3.80 -7.69 -11.19
C VAL A 66 -4.72 -8.89 -11.34
N ARG A 67 -5.04 -9.56 -10.23
CA ARG A 67 -5.91 -10.73 -10.24
C ARG A 67 -6.59 -10.93 -8.89
N LYS A 68 -7.66 -11.71 -8.87
CA LYS A 68 -8.30 -12.19 -7.63
C LYS A 68 -8.03 -13.68 -7.49
N GLY A 69 -7.70 -14.14 -6.28
CA GLY A 69 -7.39 -15.54 -6.01
C GLY A 69 -7.25 -15.83 -4.54
N PHE A 70 -6.86 -17.05 -4.17
CA PHE A 70 -6.62 -17.41 -2.77
C PHE A 70 -5.28 -16.87 -2.29
N CYS A 71 -5.28 -16.16 -1.17
CA CYS A 71 -4.06 -15.74 -0.49
C CYS A 71 -3.35 -16.97 0.09
N SER A 72 -2.05 -17.14 -0.20
CA SER A 72 -1.29 -18.29 0.31
C SER A 72 -1.19 -18.33 1.84
N LEU A 73 -1.26 -17.16 2.50
CA LEU A 73 -1.16 -17.03 3.95
C LEU A 73 -2.49 -17.30 4.66
N SER A 74 -3.55 -16.58 4.28
CA SER A 74 -4.85 -16.70 4.96
C SER A 74 -5.77 -17.77 4.38
N LYS A 75 -5.43 -18.33 3.21
CA LYS A 75 -6.28 -19.28 2.44
C LYS A 75 -7.65 -18.73 2.05
N HIS A 76 -7.92 -17.44 2.25
CA HIS A 76 -9.14 -16.76 1.82
C HIS A 76 -8.94 -16.03 0.49
N ARG A 77 -10.04 -15.78 -0.24
CA ARG A 77 -10.02 -15.00 -1.48
C ARG A 77 -9.56 -13.56 -1.19
N ALA A 78 -8.64 -13.06 -2.01
CA ALA A 78 -8.07 -11.73 -1.90
C ALA A 78 -7.68 -11.18 -3.29
N GLY A 79 -7.56 -9.86 -3.38
CA GLY A 79 -6.95 -9.18 -4.52
C GLY A 79 -5.43 -9.24 -4.44
N PHE A 80 -4.80 -9.53 -5.57
CA PHE A 80 -3.36 -9.39 -5.78
C PHE A 80 -3.13 -8.06 -6.49
N TYR A 81 -2.43 -7.15 -5.83
CA TYR A 81 -2.19 -5.80 -6.29
C TYR A 81 -0.77 -5.65 -6.83
N SER A 82 -0.60 -4.74 -7.80
CA SER A 82 0.71 -4.33 -8.31
C SER A 82 0.74 -2.82 -8.54
N THR A 83 1.91 -2.22 -8.28
CA THR A 83 2.25 -0.83 -8.65
C THR A 83 3.10 -0.76 -9.91
N ASN A 84 3.57 -1.90 -10.44
CA ASN A 84 4.32 -1.99 -11.69
C ASN A 84 3.36 -2.19 -12.87
N SER A 85 3.43 -1.27 -13.85
CA SER A 85 2.61 -1.24 -15.07
C SER A 85 2.78 -2.44 -15.99
N GLU A 86 3.93 -3.12 -15.98
CA GLU A 86 4.15 -4.34 -16.79
C GLU A 86 3.17 -5.45 -16.39
N PHE A 87 2.95 -5.63 -15.09
CA PHE A 87 1.96 -6.59 -14.59
C PHE A 87 0.52 -6.16 -14.87
N LEU A 88 0.27 -4.88 -15.15
CA LEU A 88 -1.05 -4.35 -15.47
C LEU A 88 -1.37 -4.50 -16.96
N PHE A 89 -0.38 -4.41 -17.84
CA PHE A 89 -0.57 -4.50 -19.29
C PHE A 89 -1.04 -5.90 -19.74
N ASN A 90 -0.53 -6.95 -19.10
CA ASN A 90 -0.86 -8.35 -19.38
C ASN A 90 -2.33 -8.73 -19.10
N LEU A 91 -3.12 -7.85 -18.47
CA LEU A 91 -4.55 -8.07 -18.22
C LEU A 91 -5.43 -7.50 -19.32
N LYS A 92 -4.97 -6.46 -20.02
CA LYS A 92 -5.74 -5.80 -21.07
C LYS A 92 -5.61 -6.53 -22.41
N SER A 93 -4.60 -7.37 -22.58
CA SER A 93 -4.32 -8.12 -23.80
C SER A 93 -5.15 -9.40 -23.97
N ASN A 94 -5.81 -9.88 -22.90
CA ASN A 94 -6.57 -11.14 -22.89
C ASN A 94 -8.09 -10.93 -22.92
N THR A 95 -8.53 -9.70 -23.24
CA THR A 95 -9.93 -9.34 -23.46
C THR A 95 -10.08 -8.93 -24.92
N LYS A 96 -9.94 -9.89 -25.84
CA LYS A 96 -10.32 -9.74 -27.25
C LYS A 96 -11.13 -10.96 -27.67
#